data_AF-A0A438MQ52-F1
#
_entry.id   AF-A0A438MQ52-F1
#
_cell.length_a   1.000
_cell.length_b   1.000
_cell.length_c   1.000
_cell.angle_alpha   90.00
_cell.angle_beta   90.00
_cell.angle_gamma   90.00
#
_symmetry.space_group_name_H-M   'P 1'
#
loop_
_entity.id
_entity.type
_entity.pdbx_description
1 polymer ?
#
loop_
_entity_poly.entity_id
_entity_poly.type
_entity_poly.pdbx_seq_one_letter_code
_entity_poly.pdbx_strand_id
1 'polypeptide(L)'
;TIHNACGLIGLLHAVTNGEVVNFIDPGSSLKGLLDQASNLAPTERADLLYNSQALEAAHATAAAMGDTQAPDASEDVDLHFVAFIKDASGGLWEMDGRRKGPLFRGTLAEGEDVLSEHGQELGVGAFLKREEEAGGRELRFSVVMLGPSFDE
;
A
#
# COMPACT_ATOMS: atom_id res chain seq x y z
N THR A 1 -7.93 -0.20 -14.21
CA THR A 1 -6.86 -0.47 -13.23
C THR A 1 -5.82 -1.36 -13.89
N ILE A 2 -4.54 -1.09 -13.65
CA ILE A 2 -3.42 -1.86 -14.21
C ILE A 2 -3.47 -3.28 -13.62
N HIS A 3 -3.48 -4.31 -14.47
CA HIS A 3 -3.45 -5.71 -14.03
C HIS A 3 -2.13 -5.99 -13.30
N ASN A 4 -2.16 -6.74 -12.19
CA ASN A 4 -0.98 -7.06 -11.36
C ASN A 4 -0.21 -5.87 -10.75
N ALA A 5 -0.78 -4.66 -10.75
CA ALA A 5 -0.16 -3.49 -10.12
C ALA A 5 -0.51 -3.32 -8.63
N CYS A 6 -1.15 -4.30 -7.98
CA CYS A 6 -1.57 -4.17 -6.58
C CYS A 6 -0.41 -3.84 -5.64
N GLY A 7 0.79 -4.40 -5.88
CA GLY A 7 2.00 -4.05 -5.12
C GLY A 7 2.42 -2.59 -5.30
N LEU A 8 2.39 -2.06 -6.53
CA LEU A 8 2.66 -0.64 -6.79
C LEU A 8 1.64 0.26 -6.10
N ILE A 9 0.35 -0.07 -6.20
CA ILE A 9 -0.72 0.72 -5.58
C ILE A 9 -0.60 0.68 -4.04
N GLY A 10 -0.32 -0.49 -3.46
CA GLY A 10 -0.05 -0.63 -2.03
C GLY A 10 1.14 0.22 -1.58
N LEU A 11 2.24 0.21 -2.34
CA LEU A 11 3.40 1.06 -2.07
C LEU A 11 3.07 2.55 -2.14
N LEU A 12 2.37 2.99 -3.20
CA LEU A 12 1.94 4.37 -3.35
C LEU A 12 1.08 4.81 -2.17
N HIS A 13 0.13 3.98 -1.72
CA HIS A 13 -0.65 4.26 -0.53
C HIS A 13 0.25 4.45 0.70
N ALA A 14 1.20 3.54 0.94
CA ALA A 14 2.10 3.60 2.09
C ALA A 14 2.97 4.86 2.11
N VAL A 15 3.51 5.29 0.96
CA VAL A 15 4.47 6.40 0.90
C VAL A 15 3.83 7.78 0.73
N THR A 16 2.58 7.87 0.24
CA THR A 16 1.92 9.16 -0.05
C THR A 16 0.87 9.58 0.98
N ASN A 17 0.72 8.85 2.08
CA ASN A 17 -0.26 9.14 3.13
C ASN A 17 0.39 9.27 4.51
N GLY A 18 -0.32 9.89 5.45
CA GLY A 18 0.18 10.12 6.81
C GLY A 18 1.42 11.01 6.84
N GLU A 19 2.26 10.84 7.85
CA GLU A 19 3.47 11.64 8.03
C GLU A 19 4.57 11.30 7.01
N VAL A 20 4.50 10.11 6.40
CA VAL A 20 5.48 9.60 5.44
C VAL A 20 5.62 10.50 4.21
N VAL A 21 4.53 11.17 3.82
CA VAL A 21 4.53 12.08 2.67
C VAL A 21 5.58 13.19 2.79
N ASN A 22 5.96 13.56 4.01
CA ASN A 22 6.95 14.60 4.27
C ASN A 22 8.40 14.16 3.99
N PHE A 23 8.63 12.85 3.79
CA PHE A 23 9.95 12.29 3.48
C PHE A 23 10.18 12.13 1.96
N ILE A 24 9.18 12.44 1.12
CA ILE A 24 9.33 12.38 -0.33
C ILE A 24 10.25 13.52 -0.78
N ASP A 25 11.34 13.16 -1.47
CA ASP A 25 12.25 14.13 -2.08
C ASP A 25 11.48 15.10 -3.01
N PRO A 26 11.53 16.42 -2.76
CA PRO A 26 10.86 17.41 -3.59
C PRO A 26 11.23 17.38 -5.08
N GLY A 27 12.43 16.91 -5.42
CA GLY A 27 12.91 16.79 -6.80
C GLY A 27 12.54 15.49 -7.50
N SER A 28 11.90 14.55 -6.79
CA SER A 28 11.60 13.22 -7.33
C SER A 28 10.42 13.19 -8.29
N SER A 29 10.41 12.21 -9.20
CA SER A 29 9.26 11.92 -10.06
C SER A 29 8.00 11.59 -9.26
N LEU A 30 8.15 10.95 -8.08
CA LEU A 30 7.05 10.66 -7.17
C LEU A 30 6.41 11.94 -6.61
N LYS A 31 7.22 12.94 -6.22
CA LYS A 31 6.68 14.23 -5.79
C LYS A 31 5.90 14.92 -6.90
N GLY A 32 6.49 14.99 -8.10
CA GLY A 32 5.82 15.60 -9.26
C GLY A 32 4.50 14.92 -9.62
N LEU A 33 4.43 13.60 -9.46
CA LEU A 33 3.20 12.83 -9.63
C LEU A 33 2.16 13.15 -8.55
N LEU A 34 2.58 13.21 -7.28
CA LEU A 34 1.70 13.52 -6.15
C LEU A 34 1.08 14.92 -6.28
N ASP A 35 1.88 15.90 -6.70
CA ASP A 35 1.42 17.28 -6.90
C ASP A 35 0.37 17.38 -7.99
N GLN A 36 0.54 16.62 -9.09
CA GLN A 36 -0.48 16.50 -10.14
C GLN A 36 -1.73 15.79 -9.64
N ALA A 37 -1.58 14.71 -8.86
CA ALA A 37 -2.69 13.88 -8.39
C ALA A 37 -3.57 14.60 -7.34
N SER A 38 -2.99 15.49 -6.54
CA SER A 38 -3.64 16.07 -5.34
C SER A 38 -5.00 16.73 -5.65
N ASN A 39 -5.12 17.37 -6.82
CA ASN A 39 -6.33 18.10 -7.21
C ASN A 39 -7.30 17.31 -8.11
N LEU A 40 -6.97 16.06 -8.44
CA LEU A 40 -7.76 15.23 -9.35
C LEU A 40 -8.82 14.41 -8.62
N ALA A 41 -9.93 14.10 -9.29
CA ALA A 41 -10.92 13.13 -8.82
C ALA A 41 -10.35 11.71 -8.87
N PRO A 42 -10.93 10.72 -8.14
CA PRO A 42 -10.39 9.36 -8.07
C PRO A 42 -10.13 8.69 -9.43
N THR A 43 -11.04 8.86 -10.39
CA THR A 43 -10.87 8.30 -11.75
C THR A 43 -9.72 8.97 -12.49
N GLU A 44 -9.63 10.30 -12.43
CA GLU A 44 -8.55 11.06 -13.08
C GLU A 44 -7.19 10.76 -12.43
N ARG A 45 -7.15 10.51 -11.13
CA ARG A 45 -5.94 10.00 -10.45
C ARG A 45 -5.55 8.63 -10.97
N ALA A 46 -6.51 7.71 -11.12
CA ALA A 46 -6.22 6.39 -11.68
C ALA A 46 -5.67 6.49 -13.11
N ASP A 47 -6.22 7.39 -13.93
CA ASP A 47 -5.73 7.65 -15.28
C ASP A 47 -4.33 8.28 -15.29
N LEU A 48 -4.03 9.20 -14.37
CA LEU A 48 -2.70 9.76 -14.21
C LEU A 48 -1.67 8.67 -13.85
N LEU A 49 -2.01 7.79 -12.91
CA LEU A 49 -1.16 6.66 -12.53
C LEU A 49 -0.95 5.70 -13.71
N TYR A 50 -2.02 5.39 -14.46
CA TYR A 50 -1.99 4.51 -15.63
C TYR A 50 -1.08 5.03 -16.74
N ASN A 51 -1.10 6.34 -16.98
CA ASN A 51 -0.32 6.97 -18.05
C ASN A 51 1.09 7.39 -17.62
N SER A 52 1.50 7.10 -16.38
CA SER A 52 2.81 7.48 -15.87
C SER A 52 3.89 6.49 -16.33
N GLN A 53 4.63 6.87 -17.38
CA GLN A 53 5.78 6.10 -17.88
C GLN A 53 6.86 5.88 -16.82
N ALA A 54 7.05 6.85 -15.93
CA ALA A 54 8.02 6.74 -14.85
C ALA A 54 7.63 5.63 -13.85
N LEU A 55 6.35 5.53 -13.51
CA LEU A 55 5.85 4.45 -12.65
C LEU A 55 5.88 3.10 -13.37
N GLU A 56 5.49 3.07 -14.64
CA GLU A 56 5.52 1.84 -15.45
C GLU A 56 6.95 1.27 -15.52
N ALA A 57 7.94 2.11 -15.86
CA ALA A 57 9.33 1.69 -15.94
C ALA A 57 9.90 1.22 -14.59
N ALA A 58 9.60 1.94 -13.50
CA ALA A 58 10.02 1.55 -12.16
C ALA A 58 9.38 0.24 -11.71
N HIS A 59 8.09 0.05 -11.98
CA HIS A 59 7.36 -1.17 -11.67
C HIS A 59 7.88 -2.36 -12.46
N ALA A 60 8.09 -2.22 -13.77
CA ALA A 60 8.64 -3.26 -14.62
C ALA A 60 10.07 -3.67 -14.18
N THR A 61 10.90 -2.68 -13.81
CA THR A 61 12.25 -2.94 -13.29
C THR A 61 12.18 -3.73 -11.98
N ALA A 62 11.33 -3.32 -11.04
CA ALA A 62 11.17 -4.00 -9.75
C ALA A 62 10.57 -5.41 -9.91
N ALA A 63 9.65 -5.62 -10.84
CA ALA A 63 9.06 -6.92 -11.11
C ALA A 63 10.06 -7.94 -11.68
N ALA A 64 11.14 -7.47 -12.31
CA ALA A 64 12.24 -8.31 -12.79
C ALA A 64 13.30 -8.60 -11.72
N MET A 65 13.17 -8.03 -10.53
CA MET A 65 14.06 -8.26 -9.38
C MET A 65 13.49 -9.33 -8.44
N GLY A 66 14.26 -9.68 -7.41
CA GLY A 66 13.89 -10.67 -6.39
C GLY A 66 14.47 -12.06 -6.67
N ASP A 67 14.18 -12.99 -5.76
CA ASP A 67 14.75 -14.34 -5.79
C ASP A 67 13.94 -15.34 -6.64
N THR A 68 12.78 -14.92 -7.15
CA THR A 68 11.86 -15.75 -7.94
C THR A 68 11.71 -15.21 -9.35
N GLN A 69 11.51 -16.10 -10.32
CA GLN A 69 11.17 -15.69 -11.68
C GLN A 69 9.80 -15.01 -11.71
N ALA A 70 9.70 -13.89 -12.43
CA ALA A 70 8.42 -13.24 -12.66
C ALA A 70 7.47 -14.19 -13.42
N PRO A 71 6.21 -14.33 -12.99
CA PRO A 71 5.22 -15.14 -13.69
C PRO A 71 4.90 -14.55 -15.06
N ASP A 72 4.28 -15.34 -15.94
CA ASP A 72 3.76 -14.83 -17.20
C ASP A 72 2.63 -13.80 -16.93
N ALA A 73 2.51 -12.79 -17.78
CA ALA A 73 1.50 -11.74 -17.63
C ALA A 73 0.05 -12.27 -17.71
N SER A 74 -0.15 -13.47 -18.26
CA SER A 74 -1.45 -14.15 -18.37
C SER A 74 -1.75 -15.14 -17.24
N GLU A 75 -0.82 -15.38 -16.31
CA GLU A 75 -1.08 -16.22 -15.14
C GLU A 75 -2.08 -15.57 -14.19
N ASP A 76 -2.97 -16.39 -13.64
CA ASP A 76 -3.97 -15.96 -12.67
C ASP A 76 -3.31 -15.80 -11.28
N VAL A 77 -3.33 -14.58 -10.75
CA VAL A 77 -2.73 -14.25 -9.45
C VAL A 77 -3.85 -14.14 -8.42
N ASP A 78 -3.86 -15.05 -7.45
CA ASP A 78 -4.85 -15.10 -6.37
C ASP A 78 -4.44 -14.29 -5.12
N LEU A 79 -3.24 -13.72 -5.11
CA LEU A 79 -2.70 -12.90 -4.02
C LEU A 79 -2.90 -11.39 -4.27
N HIS A 80 -3.00 -10.63 -3.18
CA HIS A 80 -3.29 -9.19 -3.26
C HIS A 80 -2.55 -8.39 -2.18
N PHE A 81 -2.11 -7.18 -2.54
CA PHE A 81 -1.50 -6.24 -1.61
C PHE A 81 -2.52 -5.22 -1.11
N VAL A 82 -2.50 -4.96 0.20
CA VAL A 82 -3.22 -3.88 0.88
C VAL A 82 -2.26 -3.11 1.77
N ALA A 83 -2.55 -1.85 2.06
CA ALA A 83 -1.74 -1.04 2.97
C ALA A 83 -2.54 -0.59 4.19
N PHE A 84 -1.94 -0.62 5.38
CA PHE A 84 -2.50 -0.08 6.61
C PHE A 84 -1.73 1.19 6.99
N ILE A 85 -2.43 2.33 7.11
CA ILE A 85 -1.82 3.64 7.33
C ILE A 85 -2.49 4.33 8.51
N LYS A 86 -1.66 4.94 9.38
CA LYS A 86 -2.10 5.87 10.41
C LYS A 86 -2.09 7.30 9.85
N ASP A 87 -3.20 8.02 9.98
CA ASP A 87 -3.26 9.45 9.66
C ASP A 87 -2.78 10.32 10.83
N ALA A 88 -2.63 11.62 10.58
CA ALA A 88 -2.16 12.59 11.59
C ALA A 88 -3.12 12.77 12.78
N SER A 89 -4.38 12.33 12.67
CA SER A 89 -5.37 12.34 13.74
C SER A 89 -5.40 11.04 14.55
N GLY A 90 -4.54 10.08 14.24
CA GLY A 90 -4.50 8.76 14.86
C GLY A 90 -5.47 7.75 14.22
N GLY A 91 -6.18 8.11 13.16
CA GLY A 91 -7.06 7.20 12.44
C GLY A 91 -6.27 6.13 11.69
N LEU A 92 -6.65 4.86 11.86
CA LEU A 92 -6.11 3.72 11.11
C LEU A 92 -6.99 3.42 9.90
N TRP A 93 -6.36 3.34 8.73
CA TRP A 93 -7.02 3.12 7.45
C TRP A 93 -6.44 1.92 6.71
N GLU A 94 -7.32 1.09 6.14
CA GLU A 94 -6.96 0.08 5.14
C GLU A 94 -7.17 0.67 3.75
N MET A 95 -6.11 0.64 2.95
CA MET A 95 -6.07 1.11 1.57
C MET A 95 -5.96 -0.09 0.64
N ASP A 96 -7.02 -0.31 -0.11
CA ASP A 96 -7.12 -1.40 -1.09
C ASP A 96 -7.64 -0.81 -2.41
N GLY A 97 -6.83 -0.93 -3.47
CA GLY A 97 -7.18 -0.45 -4.81
C GLY A 97 -8.38 -1.15 -5.46
N ARG A 98 -8.87 -2.27 -4.91
CA ARG A 98 -10.10 -2.96 -5.36
C ARG A 98 -11.37 -2.41 -4.70
N ARG A 99 -11.23 -1.64 -3.61
CA ARG A 99 -12.36 -1.00 -2.91
C ARG A 99 -12.72 0.33 -3.57
N LYS A 100 -13.94 0.80 -3.32
CA LYS A 100 -14.40 2.13 -3.81
C LYS A 100 -13.75 3.31 -3.07
N GLY A 101 -13.02 3.03 -1.99
CA GLY A 101 -12.41 4.03 -1.14
C GLY A 101 -11.73 3.39 0.07
N PRO A 102 -11.04 4.21 0.87
CA PRO A 102 -10.34 3.76 2.06
C PRO A 102 -11.32 3.22 3.10
N LEU A 103 -10.92 2.20 3.85
CA LEU A 103 -11.70 1.67 4.97
C LEU A 103 -11.13 2.18 6.29
N PHE A 104 -11.96 2.87 7.05
CA PHE A 104 -11.62 3.22 8.43
C PHE A 104 -11.67 1.98 9.33
N ARG A 105 -10.58 1.72 10.05
CA ARG A 105 -10.42 0.54 10.93
C ARG A 105 -10.57 0.90 12.41
N GLY A 106 -10.39 2.16 12.77
CA GLY A 106 -10.50 2.66 14.14
C GLY A 106 -9.51 3.78 14.42
N THR A 107 -9.44 4.21 15.67
CA THR A 107 -8.50 5.26 16.12
C THR A 107 -7.50 4.64 17.08
N LEU A 108 -6.22 4.89 16.83
CA LEU A 108 -5.12 4.51 17.70
C LEU A 108 -4.96 5.55 18.82
N ALA A 109 -4.54 5.08 19.99
CA ALA A 109 -4.25 5.94 21.14
C ALA A 109 -2.98 6.77 20.92
N GLU A 110 -2.77 7.75 21.78
CA GLU A 110 -1.54 8.55 21.76
C GLU A 110 -0.31 7.65 21.98
N GLY A 111 0.69 7.80 21.12
CA GLY A 111 1.90 6.97 21.13
C GLY A 111 1.76 5.62 20.43
N GLU A 112 0.55 5.22 20.01
CA GLU A 112 0.34 4.00 19.22
C GLU A 112 0.61 4.25 17.73
N ASP A 113 1.04 3.18 17.05
CA ASP A 113 1.23 3.12 15.61
C ASP A 113 0.64 1.83 15.03
N VAL A 114 0.85 1.62 13.73
CA VAL A 114 0.33 0.43 13.02
C VAL A 114 0.91 -0.89 13.56
N LEU A 115 2.01 -0.86 14.33
CA LEU A 115 2.69 -2.03 14.92
C LEU A 115 2.34 -2.28 16.38
N SER A 116 1.77 -1.29 17.08
CA SER A 116 1.22 -1.47 18.41
C SER A 116 0.23 -2.65 18.44
N GLU A 117 0.06 -3.28 19.62
CA GLU A 117 -0.87 -4.41 19.80
C GLU A 117 -2.27 -4.04 19.28
N HIS A 118 -2.78 -2.88 19.69
CA HIS A 118 -4.05 -2.35 19.23
C HIS A 118 -4.06 -2.06 17.72
N GLY A 119 -2.98 -1.52 17.15
CA GLY A 119 -2.85 -1.32 15.70
C GLY A 119 -2.88 -2.62 14.90
N GLN A 120 -2.25 -3.68 15.40
CA GLN A 120 -2.30 -5.01 14.80
C GLN A 120 -3.69 -5.63 14.92
N GLU A 121 -4.35 -5.50 16.07
CA GLU A 121 -5.73 -5.96 16.28
C GLU A 121 -6.70 -5.31 15.29
N LEU A 122 -6.62 -3.98 15.13
CA LEU A 122 -7.47 -3.26 14.19
C LEU A 122 -7.07 -3.48 12.72
N GLY A 123 -5.79 -3.77 12.45
CA GLY A 123 -5.21 -3.89 11.12
C GLY A 123 -5.07 -5.34 10.63
N VAL A 124 -3.81 -5.77 10.45
CA VAL A 124 -3.44 -7.08 9.86
C VAL A 124 -3.95 -8.25 10.69
N GLY A 125 -3.89 -8.16 12.02
CA GLY A 125 -4.33 -9.21 12.94
C GLY A 125 -5.81 -9.57 12.79
N ALA A 126 -6.69 -8.58 12.64
CA ALA A 126 -8.11 -8.84 12.34
C ALA A 126 -8.32 -9.57 11.01
N PHE A 127 -7.48 -9.32 10.01
CA PHE A 127 -7.55 -10.02 8.73
C PHE A 127 -7.14 -11.48 8.88
N LEU A 128 -6.00 -11.75 9.54
CA LEU A 128 -5.52 -13.10 9.79
C LEU A 128 -6.52 -13.92 10.63
N LYS A 129 -7.07 -13.31 11.68
CA LYS A 129 -8.07 -13.94 12.56
C LYS A 129 -9.33 -14.34 11.79
N ARG A 130 -9.81 -13.48 10.87
CA ARG A 130 -10.97 -13.79 10.04
C ARG A 130 -10.71 -15.00 9.13
N GLU A 131 -9.53 -15.10 8.54
CA GLU A 131 -9.17 -16.23 7.67
C GLU A 131 -9.08 -17.55 8.47
N GLU A 132 -8.53 -17.49 9.70
CA GLU A 132 -8.52 -18.62 10.63
C GLU A 132 -9.95 -19.06 11.03
N GLU A 133 -10.81 -18.11 11.40
CA GLU A 133 -12.21 -18.37 11.81
C GLU A 133 -13.05 -18.93 10.66
N ALA A 134 -12.75 -18.56 9.41
CA ALA A 134 -13.38 -19.11 8.21
C ALA A 134 -12.99 -20.58 7.93
N GLY A 135 -12.13 -21.18 8.78
CA GLY A 135 -11.59 -22.52 8.60
C GLY A 135 -10.46 -22.58 7.58
N GLY A 136 -9.94 -21.41 7.18
CA GLY A 136 -8.85 -21.30 6.23
C GLY A 136 -7.53 -21.77 6.84
N ARG A 137 -6.81 -22.61 6.09
CA ARG A 137 -5.39 -22.92 6.33
C ARG A 137 -4.51 -22.09 5.40
N GLU A 138 -4.98 -20.90 4.99
CA GLU A 138 -4.20 -20.03 4.13
C GLU A 138 -2.98 -19.56 4.91
N LEU A 139 -1.79 -19.83 4.37
CA LEU A 139 -0.51 -19.53 4.99
C LEU A 139 0.29 -18.54 4.14
N ARG A 140 -0.20 -18.17 2.96
CA ARG A 140 0.47 -17.30 2.00
C ARG A 140 0.27 -15.83 2.36
N PHE A 141 0.73 -15.45 3.56
CA PHE A 141 0.79 -14.05 3.98
C PHE A 141 2.24 -13.58 4.03
N SER A 142 2.44 -12.33 3.62
CA SER A 142 3.69 -11.61 3.80
C SER A 142 3.37 -10.19 4.26
N VAL A 143 4.14 -9.68 5.21
CA VAL A 143 3.96 -8.35 5.77
C VAL A 143 5.28 -7.60 5.66
N VAL A 144 5.25 -6.43 5.05
CA VAL A 144 6.38 -5.50 4.95
C VAL A 144 5.99 -4.22 5.67
N MET A 145 6.94 -3.66 6.42
CA MET A 145 6.75 -2.42 7.17
C MET A 145 7.67 -1.34 6.62
N LEU A 146 7.11 -0.13 6.46
CA LEU A 146 7.87 1.07 6.19
C LEU A 146 8.18 1.76 7.53
N GLY A 147 9.45 1.76 7.90
CA GLY A 147 9.95 2.35 9.14
C GLY A 147 11.09 3.33 8.88
N PRO A 148 11.55 4.05 9.92
CA PRO A 148 12.75 4.88 9.82
C PRO A 148 13.95 4.03 9.40
N SER A 149 14.88 4.66 8.69
CA SER A 149 16.19 4.03 8.42
C SER A 149 16.92 3.79 9.73
N PHE A 150 17.60 2.65 9.85
CA PHE A 150 18.51 2.35 10.95
C PHE A 150 19.94 2.85 10.67
N ASP A 151 20.18 3.37 9.47
CA ASP A 151 21.47 3.96 9.09
C ASP A 151 21.54 5.40 9.63
N GLU A 152 22.41 5.64 10.63
CA GLU A 152 22.80 6.98 11.12
C GLU A 152 23.74 7.72 10.16
#